data_AF-M6EC54-F1
#
_entry.id   AF-M6EC54-F1
#
_cell.length_a   1.000
_cell.length_b   1.000
_cell.length_c   1.000
_cell.angle_alpha   90.00
_cell.angle_beta   90.00
_cell.angle_gamma   90.00
#
_symmetry.space_group_name_H-M   'P 1'
#
loop_
_entity.id
_entity.type
_entity.pdbx_description
1 polymer ?
#
loop_
_entity_poly.entity_id
_entity_poly.type
_entity_poly.pdbx_seq_one_letter_code
_entity_poly.pdbx_strand_id
1 'polypeptide(L)'
;MLLSLSSGTHPNQSSNPCPTNVTISTSDTITQIGSSINPLGIQLVATNSSGSAISNSTIIANRNCQFSNYTATNLPAGLSISSNTGAISGIPTAAGPAAVTLSVTFKPNNTPAVILTKIMNMTVHAAGDLTCNTVGISNGCTGANPYSCTNSNSCWTSYSSCKADSACGY
;
A
#
# COMPACT_ATOMS: atom_id res chain seq x y z
N MET A 1 6.82 59.10 -11.27
CA MET A 1 6.05 57.86 -11.52
C MET A 1 7.01 56.81 -12.05
N LEU A 2 7.66 56.08 -11.15
CA LEU A 2 8.57 54.98 -11.49
C LEU A 2 7.88 53.70 -11.02
N LEU A 3 7.31 52.95 -11.96
CA LEU A 3 6.72 51.64 -11.73
C LEU A 3 7.82 50.60 -11.96
N SER A 4 8.34 50.06 -10.86
CA SER A 4 9.21 48.89 -10.84
C SER A 4 8.40 47.64 -11.22
N LEU A 5 8.77 46.98 -12.32
CA LEU A 5 8.29 45.64 -12.64
C LEU A 5 9.02 44.64 -11.73
N SER A 6 8.32 44.14 -10.71
CA SER A 6 8.75 42.98 -9.93
C SER A 6 8.53 41.73 -10.75
N SER A 7 9.62 41.13 -11.23
CA SER A 7 9.64 39.84 -11.91
C SER A 7 9.00 38.77 -11.04
N GLY A 8 7.93 38.16 -11.55
CA GLY A 8 7.26 37.03 -10.92
C GLY A 8 8.23 35.88 -10.71
N THR A 9 8.27 35.38 -9.48
CA THR A 9 8.91 34.10 -9.15
C THR A 9 8.06 32.98 -9.70
N HIS A 10 8.24 32.64 -10.98
CA HIS A 10 7.93 31.30 -11.45
C HIS A 10 8.91 30.34 -10.76
N PRO A 11 8.47 29.42 -9.89
CA PRO A 11 9.36 28.38 -9.39
C PRO A 11 9.85 27.57 -10.59
N ASN A 12 11.14 27.70 -10.88
CA ASN A 12 11.84 26.99 -11.93
C ASN A 12 11.77 25.48 -11.62
N GLN A 13 10.81 24.77 -12.22
CA GLN A 13 10.54 23.36 -11.96
C GLN A 13 11.47 22.42 -12.77
N SER A 14 12.59 22.93 -13.29
CA SER A 14 13.54 22.17 -14.13
C SER A 14 14.71 21.56 -13.34
N SER A 15 14.86 21.88 -12.05
CA SER A 15 16.12 21.66 -11.32
C SER A 15 16.06 20.75 -10.09
N ASN A 16 14.94 20.05 -9.81
CA ASN A 16 14.93 19.11 -8.68
C ASN A 16 15.45 17.73 -9.13
N PRO A 17 16.69 17.33 -8.76
CA PRO A 17 17.19 16.01 -9.09
C PRO A 17 16.31 14.94 -8.41
N CYS A 18 16.23 13.78 -9.04
CA CYS A 18 15.68 12.60 -8.40
C CYS A 18 16.55 12.20 -7.21
N PRO A 19 15.99 11.98 -6.01
CA PRO A 19 16.74 11.45 -4.88
C PRO A 19 17.36 10.10 -5.25
N THR A 20 18.61 9.86 -4.85
CA THR A 20 19.31 8.60 -5.08
C THR A 20 19.02 7.54 -4.02
N ASN A 21 18.44 7.96 -2.89
CA ASN A 21 18.05 7.13 -1.75
C ASN A 21 16.57 6.70 -1.79
N VAL A 22 15.96 6.62 -2.99
CA VAL A 22 14.59 6.10 -3.12
C VAL A 22 14.56 4.64 -2.70
N THR A 23 13.61 4.29 -1.85
CA THR A 23 13.37 2.92 -1.41
C THR A 23 11.88 2.59 -1.47
N ILE A 24 11.56 1.30 -1.46
CA ILE A 24 10.18 0.83 -1.34
C ILE A 24 9.77 0.82 0.14
N SER A 25 8.63 1.45 0.41
CA SER A 25 7.91 1.37 1.67
C SER A 25 6.73 0.41 1.54
N THR A 26 6.53 -0.41 2.56
CA THR A 26 5.48 -1.44 2.59
C THR A 26 4.88 -1.48 3.98
N SER A 27 3.59 -1.77 4.03
CA SER A 27 2.89 -2.14 5.27
C SER A 27 2.44 -3.58 5.14
N ASP A 28 2.42 -4.31 6.26
CA ASP A 28 1.85 -5.65 6.28
C ASP A 28 0.38 -5.57 5.86
N THR A 29 -0.05 -6.56 5.07
CA THR A 29 -1.37 -6.56 4.45
C THR A 29 -2.15 -7.80 4.84
N ILE A 30 -3.40 -7.62 5.25
CA ILE A 30 -4.32 -8.70 5.59
C ILE A 30 -5.41 -8.76 4.53
N THR A 31 -5.74 -9.96 4.05
CA THR A 31 -6.81 -10.20 3.06
C THR A 31 -7.46 -11.55 3.33
N GLN A 32 -8.45 -11.93 2.51
CA GLN A 32 -9.19 -13.18 2.69
C GLN A 32 -9.55 -13.81 1.34
N ILE A 33 -9.61 -15.14 1.32
CA ILE A 33 -10.07 -15.92 0.15
C ILE A 33 -11.43 -15.42 -0.34
N GLY A 34 -11.56 -15.26 -1.65
CA GLY A 34 -12.85 -14.95 -2.31
C GLY A 34 -13.22 -13.47 -2.33
N SER A 35 -12.47 -12.62 -1.62
CA SER A 35 -12.65 -11.17 -1.64
C SER A 35 -11.62 -10.50 -2.55
N SER A 36 -12.07 -9.63 -3.47
CA SER A 36 -11.13 -8.82 -4.24
C SER A 36 -10.37 -7.91 -3.30
N ILE A 37 -9.05 -7.84 -3.46
CA ILE A 37 -8.25 -6.89 -2.71
C ILE A 37 -8.44 -5.49 -3.29
N ASN A 38 -8.46 -4.46 -2.43
CA ASN A 38 -8.30 -3.10 -2.90
C ASN A 38 -6.90 -2.99 -3.53
N PRO A 39 -6.75 -2.45 -4.76
CA PRO A 39 -5.46 -2.42 -5.43
C PRO A 39 -4.35 -1.85 -4.55
N LEU A 40 -3.36 -2.68 -4.23
CA LEU A 40 -2.25 -2.31 -3.38
C LEU A 40 -1.08 -1.88 -4.25
N GLY A 41 -0.79 -0.57 -4.27
CA GLY A 41 0.34 -0.02 -5.02
C GLY A 41 1.65 -0.06 -4.23
N ILE A 42 2.75 -0.34 -4.91
CA ILE A 42 4.11 -0.15 -4.38
C ILE A 42 4.30 1.33 -3.99
N GLN A 43 4.57 1.59 -2.70
CA GLN A 43 4.85 2.94 -2.22
C GLN A 43 6.35 3.22 -2.23
N LEU A 44 6.73 4.39 -2.71
CA LEU A 44 8.11 4.85 -2.73
C LEU A 44 8.31 5.95 -1.70
N VAL A 45 9.46 5.92 -1.03
CA VAL A 45 9.87 6.96 -0.07
C VAL A 45 11.34 7.30 -0.27
N ALA A 46 11.69 8.54 0.03
CA ALA A 46 13.06 9.01 0.08
C ALA A 46 13.16 10.07 1.19
N THR A 47 14.37 10.54 1.48
CA THR A 47 14.59 11.71 2.32
C THR A 47 15.38 12.77 1.58
N ASN A 48 15.11 14.04 1.85
CA ASN A 48 15.94 15.14 1.36
C ASN A 48 17.25 15.23 2.18
N SER A 49 18.14 16.15 1.80
CA SER A 49 19.41 16.37 2.50
C SER A 49 19.27 16.77 3.97
N SER A 50 18.10 17.28 4.37
CA SER A 50 17.75 17.62 5.75
C SER A 50 17.09 16.46 6.51
N GLY A 51 16.97 15.28 5.90
CA GLY A 51 16.32 14.09 6.49
C GLY A 51 14.80 14.10 6.44
N SER A 52 14.15 15.12 5.87
CA SER A 52 12.69 15.16 5.76
C SER A 52 12.19 14.16 4.70
N ALA A 53 11.12 13.45 5.03
CA ALA A 53 10.51 12.48 4.13
C ALA A 53 9.98 13.14 2.86
N ILE A 54 10.20 12.46 1.73
CA ILE A 54 9.62 12.78 0.43
C ILE A 54 8.58 11.71 0.12
N SER A 55 7.34 12.14 -0.10
CA SER A 55 6.20 11.27 -0.32
C SER A 55 6.21 10.60 -1.69
N ASN A 56 5.53 9.45 -1.79
CA ASN A 56 5.37 8.68 -3.02
C ASN A 56 4.90 9.52 -4.22
N SER A 57 3.88 10.36 -4.03
CA SER A 57 3.35 11.22 -5.10
C SER A 57 4.37 12.22 -5.64
N THR A 58 5.20 12.79 -4.78
CA THR A 58 6.28 13.71 -5.17
C THR A 58 7.38 12.98 -5.95
N ILE A 59 7.69 11.75 -5.57
CA ILE A 59 8.70 10.92 -6.25
C ILE A 59 8.21 10.52 -7.64
N ILE A 60 6.99 9.99 -7.75
CA ILE A 60 6.41 9.52 -9.04
C ILE A 60 6.18 10.69 -10.01
N ALA A 61 5.82 11.88 -9.50
CA ALA A 61 5.65 13.07 -10.34
C ALA A 61 6.97 13.69 -10.82
N ASN A 62 8.11 13.30 -10.22
CA ASN A 62 9.41 13.82 -10.61
C ASN A 62 9.88 13.17 -11.92
N ARG A 63 9.94 13.95 -13.00
CA ARG A 63 10.37 13.46 -14.33
C ARG A 63 11.81 12.93 -14.37
N ASN A 64 12.65 13.32 -13.41
CA ASN A 64 14.01 12.78 -13.27
C ASN A 64 14.03 11.41 -12.59
N CYS A 65 12.90 10.95 -12.03
CA CYS A 65 12.73 9.63 -11.46
C CYS A 65 11.95 8.75 -12.44
N GLN A 66 12.61 7.81 -13.08
CA GLN A 66 11.93 6.87 -13.98
C GLN A 66 11.79 5.51 -13.30
N PHE A 67 10.57 4.95 -13.35
CA PHE A 67 10.24 3.65 -12.81
C PHE A 67 9.63 2.78 -13.90
N SER A 68 10.03 1.52 -13.95
CA SER A 68 9.50 0.55 -14.91
C SER A 68 9.61 -0.88 -14.37
N ASN A 69 8.92 -1.80 -15.04
CA ASN A 69 9.00 -3.24 -14.77
C ASN A 69 8.73 -3.58 -13.29
N TYR A 70 7.56 -3.17 -12.80
CA TYR A 70 7.11 -3.56 -11.48
C TYR A 70 6.86 -5.06 -11.45
N THR A 71 7.40 -5.74 -10.45
CA THR A 71 7.27 -7.19 -10.29
C THR A 71 7.05 -7.55 -8.83
N ALA A 72 6.40 -8.70 -8.63
CA ALA A 72 6.15 -9.27 -7.32
C ALA A 72 6.26 -10.78 -7.44
N THR A 73 7.03 -11.39 -6.56
CA THR A 73 7.14 -12.85 -6.45
C THR A 73 6.56 -13.33 -5.13
N ASN A 74 6.17 -14.61 -5.08
CA ASN A 74 5.47 -15.22 -3.94
C ASN A 74 4.14 -14.55 -3.59
N LEU A 75 3.45 -13.99 -4.59
CA LEU A 75 2.07 -13.56 -4.41
C LEU A 75 1.19 -14.78 -4.09
N PRO A 76 0.24 -14.67 -3.13
CA PRO A 76 -0.81 -15.66 -2.96
C PRO A 76 -1.51 -15.97 -4.28
N ALA A 77 -1.88 -17.24 -4.46
CA ALA A 77 -2.59 -17.68 -5.65
C ALA A 77 -3.86 -16.82 -5.88
N GLY A 78 -4.09 -16.40 -7.12
CA GLY A 78 -5.22 -15.53 -7.49
C GLY A 78 -4.93 -14.03 -7.43
N LEU A 79 -3.75 -13.63 -6.95
CA LEU A 79 -3.26 -12.24 -7.02
C LEU A 79 -2.25 -12.06 -8.17
N SER A 80 -2.18 -10.85 -8.69
CA SER A 80 -1.25 -10.46 -9.75
C SER A 80 -0.79 -9.02 -9.57
N ILE A 81 0.32 -8.65 -10.20
CA ILE A 81 0.82 -7.28 -10.23
C ILE A 81 0.79 -6.74 -11.66
N SER A 82 0.33 -5.50 -11.81
CA SER A 82 0.49 -4.75 -13.05
C SER A 82 1.92 -4.26 -13.18
N SER A 83 2.63 -4.72 -14.22
CA SER A 83 4.03 -4.32 -14.47
C SER A 83 4.21 -2.84 -14.83
N ASN A 84 3.12 -2.15 -15.19
CA ASN A 84 3.11 -0.74 -15.55
C ASN A 84 2.86 0.17 -14.34
N THR A 85 1.99 -0.25 -13.41
CA THR A 85 1.54 0.61 -12.30
C THR A 85 2.01 0.13 -10.94
N GLY A 86 2.54 -1.08 -10.84
CA GLY A 86 2.90 -1.70 -9.56
C GLY A 86 1.71 -2.00 -8.66
N ALA A 87 0.48 -1.94 -9.18
CA ALA A 87 -0.74 -2.26 -8.45
C ALA A 87 -0.92 -3.78 -8.39
N ILE A 88 -1.02 -4.31 -7.17
CA ILE A 88 -1.36 -5.70 -6.88
C ILE A 88 -2.88 -5.78 -6.75
N SER A 89 -3.50 -6.68 -7.49
CA SER A 89 -4.95 -6.87 -7.50
C SER A 89 -5.31 -8.33 -7.77
N GLY A 90 -6.58 -8.66 -7.55
CA GLY A 90 -7.13 -10.01 -7.76
C GLY A 90 -7.92 -10.50 -6.58
N ILE A 91 -8.25 -11.80 -6.62
CA ILE A 91 -9.02 -12.51 -5.59
C ILE A 91 -8.16 -13.68 -5.12
N PRO A 92 -7.65 -13.67 -3.88
CA PRO A 92 -6.80 -14.75 -3.42
C PRO A 92 -7.63 -16.04 -3.26
N THR A 93 -6.99 -17.18 -3.53
CA THR A 93 -7.64 -18.50 -3.52
C THR A 93 -7.03 -19.49 -2.53
N ALA A 94 -5.90 -19.15 -1.93
CA ALA A 94 -5.24 -19.96 -0.91
C ALA A 94 -4.92 -19.12 0.33
N ALA A 95 -5.25 -19.65 1.50
CA ALA A 95 -4.96 -19.03 2.78
C ALA A 95 -3.51 -19.31 3.20
N GLY A 96 -2.99 -18.45 4.08
CA GLY A 96 -1.68 -18.59 4.67
C GLY A 96 -0.86 -17.30 4.65
N PRO A 97 0.27 -17.28 5.36
CA PRO A 97 1.24 -16.21 5.27
C PRO A 97 2.01 -16.27 3.95
N ALA A 98 2.36 -15.11 3.42
CA ALA A 98 3.17 -14.94 2.23
C ALA A 98 4.19 -13.80 2.44
N ALA A 99 5.46 -14.10 2.20
CA ALA A 99 6.52 -13.11 2.13
C ALA A 99 6.69 -12.66 0.67
N VAL A 100 5.94 -11.63 0.28
CA VAL A 100 5.91 -11.12 -1.08
C VAL A 100 7.15 -10.27 -1.33
N THR A 101 7.94 -10.61 -2.34
CA THR A 101 9.10 -9.80 -2.73
C THR A 101 8.69 -8.85 -3.85
N LEU A 102 8.66 -7.56 -3.55
CA LEU A 102 8.34 -6.49 -4.48
C LEU A 102 9.62 -5.99 -5.13
N SER A 103 9.57 -5.69 -6.42
CA SER A 103 10.70 -5.16 -7.16
C SER A 103 10.26 -4.14 -8.20
N VAL A 104 11.07 -3.10 -8.42
CA VAL A 104 10.88 -2.11 -9.49
C VAL A 104 12.24 -1.69 -10.05
N THR A 105 12.30 -1.52 -11.37
CA THR A 105 13.47 -0.92 -12.03
C THR A 105 13.40 0.59 -11.87
N PHE A 106 14.44 1.18 -11.30
CA PHE A 106 14.52 2.60 -10.98
C PHE A 106 15.72 3.24 -11.68
N LYS A 107 15.49 4.35 -12.36
CA LYS A 107 16.52 5.12 -13.05
C LYS A 107 16.47 6.59 -12.61
N PRO A 108 17.30 7.00 -11.64
CA PRO A 108 17.37 8.40 -11.21
C PRO A 108 18.24 9.22 -12.16
N ASN A 109 17.85 10.47 -12.46
CA ASN A 109 18.69 11.47 -13.14
C ASN A 109 19.36 10.98 -14.45
N ASN A 110 18.68 10.08 -15.17
CA ASN A 110 19.19 9.44 -16.39
C ASN A 110 20.51 8.66 -16.20
N THR A 111 20.84 8.22 -14.99
CA THR A 111 21.98 7.34 -14.68
C THR A 111 21.66 5.88 -15.00
N PRO A 112 22.60 4.91 -14.82
CA PRO A 112 22.27 3.49 -14.96
C PRO A 112 21.12 3.07 -14.06
N ALA A 113 20.26 2.19 -14.56
CA ALA A 113 19.13 1.68 -13.80
C ALA A 113 19.61 0.75 -12.66
N VAL A 114 18.90 0.81 -11.54
CA VAL A 114 19.04 -0.06 -10.38
C VAL A 114 17.72 -0.76 -10.10
N ILE A 115 17.76 -1.88 -9.37
CA ILE A 115 16.55 -2.57 -8.94
C ILE A 115 16.33 -2.26 -7.46
N LEU A 116 15.16 -1.72 -7.12
CA LEU A 116 14.73 -1.57 -5.74
C LEU A 116 13.96 -2.83 -5.35
N THR A 117 14.27 -3.41 -4.20
CA THR A 117 13.63 -4.64 -3.70
C THR A 117 13.18 -4.48 -2.25
N LYS A 118 12.00 -5.00 -1.90
CA LYS A 118 11.49 -5.00 -0.51
C LYS A 118 10.55 -6.17 -0.28
N ILE A 119 10.61 -6.74 0.92
CA ILE A 119 9.67 -7.76 1.37
C ILE A 119 8.49 -7.09 2.05
N MET A 120 7.29 -7.50 1.64
CA MET A 120 6.02 -7.18 2.28
C MET A 120 5.43 -8.47 2.83
N ASN A 121 5.02 -8.47 4.10
CA ASN A 121 4.31 -9.62 4.64
C ASN A 121 2.82 -9.49 4.32
N MET A 122 2.24 -10.58 3.85
CA MET A 122 0.82 -10.66 3.54
C MET A 122 0.23 -11.88 4.23
N THR A 123 -0.92 -11.73 4.87
CA THR A 123 -1.65 -12.85 5.45
C THR A 123 -2.99 -12.97 4.75
N VAL A 124 -3.24 -14.13 4.14
CA VAL A 124 -4.54 -14.48 3.56
C VAL A 124 -5.29 -15.37 4.54
N HIS A 125 -6.42 -14.89 5.04
CA HIS A 125 -7.30 -15.68 5.92
C HIS A 125 -8.24 -16.57 5.11
N ALA A 126 -8.78 -17.62 5.75
CA ALA A 126 -9.81 -18.45 5.13
C ALA A 126 -11.07 -17.61 4.88
N ALA A 127 -11.89 -17.99 3.91
CA ALA A 127 -13.13 -17.28 3.59
C ALA A 127 -14.04 -17.17 4.83
N GLY A 128 -14.61 -15.99 5.09
CA GLY A 128 -15.48 -15.72 6.25
C GLY A 128 -14.77 -15.32 7.55
N ASP A 129 -13.49 -15.64 7.76
CA ASP A 129 -12.73 -15.28 8.98
C ASP A 129 -12.74 -13.79 9.36
N LEU A 130 -12.46 -12.91 8.39
CA LEU A 130 -12.50 -11.46 8.55
C LEU A 130 -13.91 -10.90 8.38
N THR A 131 -14.96 -11.73 8.26
CA THR A 131 -16.32 -11.21 8.04
C THR A 131 -17.03 -10.90 9.33
N CYS A 132 -17.54 -9.67 9.45
CA CYS A 132 -18.41 -9.27 10.54
C CYS A 132 -19.72 -10.05 10.50
N ASN A 133 -19.94 -10.86 11.53
CA ASN A 133 -21.21 -11.50 11.79
C ASN A 133 -22.11 -10.57 12.63
N THR A 134 -23.42 -10.76 12.51
CA THR A 134 -24.46 -10.03 13.24
C THR A 134 -24.93 -10.76 14.49
N VAL A 135 -24.47 -12.00 14.72
CA VAL A 135 -24.73 -12.78 15.93
C VAL A 135 -23.55 -13.68 16.32
N GLY A 136 -22.98 -13.45 17.50
CA GLY A 136 -22.24 -14.41 18.34
C GLY A 136 -21.23 -15.34 17.68
N ILE A 137 -20.02 -14.86 17.37
CA ILE A 137 -18.87 -15.72 17.00
C ILE A 137 -17.67 -15.62 17.93
N SER A 138 -17.61 -14.58 18.77
CA SER A 138 -16.83 -14.60 20.01
C SER A 138 -17.72 -14.96 21.20
N ASN A 139 -17.16 -15.67 22.18
CA ASN A 139 -17.89 -16.16 23.34
C ASN A 139 -18.45 -14.99 24.16
N GLY A 140 -19.78 -14.94 24.32
CA GLY A 140 -20.45 -13.92 25.14
C GLY A 140 -20.88 -12.64 24.41
N CYS A 141 -20.70 -12.52 23.08
CA CYS A 141 -21.33 -11.43 22.33
C CYS A 141 -22.86 -11.62 22.35
N THR A 142 -23.59 -10.68 22.95
CA THR A 142 -25.05 -10.71 23.13
C THR A 142 -25.69 -9.38 22.73
N GLY A 143 -27.01 -9.22 22.87
CA GLY A 143 -27.83 -8.18 22.23
C GLY A 143 -27.40 -6.70 22.35
N ALA A 144 -26.51 -6.33 23.28
CA ALA A 144 -25.91 -4.99 23.33
C ALA A 144 -24.71 -4.81 22.37
N ASN A 145 -23.97 -5.88 22.09
CA ASN A 145 -22.80 -5.94 21.22
C ASN A 145 -22.89 -7.17 20.30
N PRO A 146 -23.84 -7.19 19.35
CA PRO A 146 -24.14 -8.41 18.61
C PRO A 146 -23.12 -8.74 17.51
N TYR A 147 -22.24 -7.80 17.15
CA TYR A 147 -21.32 -7.94 16.02
C TYR A 147 -19.96 -8.50 16.44
N SER A 148 -19.40 -9.46 15.70
CA SER A 148 -18.04 -10.03 15.90
C SER A 148 -17.44 -10.58 14.59
N CYS A 149 -16.18 -11.03 14.56
CA CYS A 149 -15.59 -11.83 13.45
C CYS A 149 -14.79 -13.01 14.01
N THR A 150 -14.49 -14.04 13.21
CA THR A 150 -13.79 -15.25 13.68
C THR A 150 -12.35 -14.95 14.10
N ASN A 151 -11.76 -13.92 13.50
CA ASN A 151 -10.39 -13.51 13.74
C ASN A 151 -10.22 -12.56 14.94
N SER A 152 -11.27 -12.30 15.73
CA SER A 152 -11.21 -11.44 16.91
C SER A 152 -12.13 -11.91 18.03
N ASN A 153 -11.70 -11.73 19.28
CA ASN A 153 -12.53 -12.04 20.45
C ASN A 153 -13.39 -10.85 20.89
N SER A 154 -13.32 -9.72 20.18
CA SER A 154 -14.05 -8.50 20.51
C SER A 154 -15.51 -8.54 20.04
N CYS A 155 -16.38 -7.80 20.74
CA CYS A 155 -17.78 -7.59 20.36
C CYS A 155 -18.04 -6.10 20.10
N TRP A 156 -18.69 -5.76 18.99
CA TRP A 156 -19.01 -4.39 18.61
C TRP A 156 -20.51 -4.10 18.74
N THR A 157 -20.84 -2.83 19.03
CA THR A 157 -22.23 -2.33 19.10
C THR A 157 -22.82 -2.00 17.73
N SER A 158 -21.98 -1.82 16.70
CA SER A 158 -22.41 -1.58 15.33
C SER A 158 -21.61 -2.40 14.32
N TYR A 159 -22.28 -2.78 13.22
CA TYR A 159 -21.65 -3.46 12.09
C TYR A 159 -20.51 -2.64 11.49
N SER A 160 -20.68 -1.32 11.40
CA SER A 160 -19.66 -0.40 10.90
C SER A 160 -18.38 -0.42 11.74
N SER A 161 -18.51 -0.50 13.07
CA SER A 161 -17.35 -0.54 13.97
C SER A 161 -16.60 -1.86 13.84
N CYS A 162 -17.34 -2.97 13.70
CA CYS A 162 -16.74 -4.28 13.41
C CYS A 162 -15.98 -4.24 12.08
N LYS A 163 -16.59 -3.70 11.01
CA LYS A 163 -15.95 -3.61 9.68
C LYS A 163 -14.74 -2.67 9.64
N ALA A 164 -14.67 -1.71 10.55
CA ALA A 164 -13.54 -0.79 10.67
C ALA A 164 -12.37 -1.39 11.47
N ASP A 165 -12.60 -2.49 12.21
CA ASP A 165 -11.56 -3.14 13.00
C ASP A 165 -10.60 -3.90 12.09
N SER A 166 -9.29 -3.76 12.29
CA SER A 166 -8.29 -4.41 11.44
C SER A 166 -8.32 -5.94 11.48
N ALA A 167 -8.90 -6.53 12.54
CA ALA A 167 -9.06 -7.98 12.64
C ALA A 167 -10.31 -8.49 11.89
N CYS A 168 -11.30 -7.62 11.65
CA CYS A 168 -12.62 -7.96 11.09
C CYS A 168 -13.00 -7.15 9.84
N GLY A 169 -12.09 -6.30 9.37
CA GLY A 169 -12.26 -5.45 8.22
C GLY A 169 -11.94 -6.20 6.94
N TYR A 170 -12.88 -6.15 5.99
CA TYR A 170 -12.67 -6.48 4.58
C TYR A 170 -13.39 -5.48 3.70
#